data_AF-A0A011PHS0-F1
#
_entry.id   AF-A0A011PHS0-F1
#
_cell.length_a   1.000
_cell.length_b   1.000
_cell.length_c   1.000
_cell.angle_alpha   90.00
_cell.angle_beta   90.00
_cell.angle_gamma   90.00
#
_symmetry.space_group_name_H-M   'P 1'
#
loop_
_entity.id
_entity.type
_entity.pdbx_description
1 polymer ?
#
loop_
_entity_poly.entity_id
_entity_poly.type
_entity_poly.pdbx_seq_one_letter_code
_entity_poly.pdbx_strand_id
1 'polypeptide(L)'
;MEDPIRVGLAAGWKHVDASALAHSQTIDVDVVIVGTGAGGGVTADLLSATGLRVVLVEEGPLRSSSDFKMLESDAYPELYQESAARKTADKAINILQGRCVGGSTTVNWTSSFRTPPEVFAFWQRHFGLQELSAESMSSWFAVMEHKLWVRPWDTPPNANNKILAAGAEKLGIAVGSIKRNVKGCWNLGYCGMGCPTNAKQSMLLTAIPAALSRGATLYTRLRAERLRFAGSQVSALDCSALQADGIHLSGRQVRFRARHFVVAGGAIGSPALLMRSSVPDPYRLLGKRTFLHPVVISSALMDDRVDAYAGAPQSIYSDHFLHQAPIDGALGFKLETPPLHPVLYATTLQGYGEAHARLMRDFTKVNVVLALLRDGFNPASRGGRVRLGAGRLPVLDYPLGEVIWEAARRALLAMAEIQFAAGARWVTPVHETAPGYTSWAAARKGIAELPLKPFLCRVVSAHVMGGCGMADAPHRGVVDHRGRHFWLDNLSVLDGSVFPTSLGVNPQLSIYGLVARNASLLAAELSGRPLPVIP
;
A
#
# COMPACT_ATOMS: atom_id res chain seq x y z
N MET A 1 27.75 -4.54 6.33
CA MET A 1 26.84 -5.67 6.04
C MET A 1 26.85 -5.87 4.54
N GLU A 2 27.00 -7.10 4.05
CA GLU A 2 26.96 -7.36 2.61
C GLU A 2 25.58 -7.03 2.03
N ASP A 3 25.55 -6.56 0.78
CA ASP A 3 24.34 -6.24 0.06
C ASP A 3 23.79 -7.51 -0.62
N PRO A 4 22.70 -8.11 -0.11
CA PRO A 4 22.23 -9.42 -0.57
C PRO A 4 21.78 -9.41 -2.03
N ILE A 5 21.35 -8.25 -2.55
CA ILE A 5 20.97 -8.12 -3.96
C ILE A 5 22.22 -8.22 -4.84
N ARG A 6 23.28 -7.49 -4.50
CA ARG A 6 24.53 -7.54 -5.25
C ARG A 6 25.19 -8.92 -5.19
N VAL A 7 25.17 -9.54 -4.01
CA VAL A 7 25.67 -10.92 -3.82
C VAL A 7 24.86 -11.90 -4.66
N GLY A 8 23.53 -11.83 -4.62
CA GLY A 8 22.67 -12.71 -5.41
C GLY A 8 22.86 -12.57 -6.92
N LEU A 9 23.00 -11.33 -7.42
CA LEU A 9 23.32 -11.06 -8.83
C LEU A 9 24.68 -11.64 -9.22
N ALA A 10 25.71 -11.44 -8.39
CA ALA A 10 27.04 -12.02 -8.61
C ALA A 10 27.03 -13.56 -8.57
N ALA A 11 26.13 -14.16 -7.79
CA ALA A 11 25.90 -15.60 -7.72
C ALA A 11 25.03 -16.15 -8.87
N GLY A 12 24.65 -15.32 -9.84
CA GLY A 12 23.95 -15.75 -11.06
C GLY A 12 22.43 -15.66 -11.01
N TRP A 13 21.84 -14.84 -10.12
CA TRP A 13 20.42 -14.51 -10.23
C TRP A 13 20.09 -13.94 -11.61
N LYS A 14 18.98 -14.43 -12.19
CA LYS A 14 18.54 -14.02 -13.52
C LYS A 14 17.79 -12.69 -13.43
N HIS A 15 18.48 -11.61 -13.73
CA HIS A 15 17.92 -10.27 -13.83
C HIS A 15 18.13 -9.70 -15.24
N VAL A 16 17.07 -9.16 -15.82
CA VAL A 16 17.09 -8.45 -17.10
C VAL A 16 16.59 -7.03 -16.87
N ASP A 17 17.49 -6.05 -16.95
CA ASP A 17 17.08 -4.65 -17.06
C ASP A 17 16.64 -4.38 -18.50
N ALA A 18 15.34 -4.16 -18.69
CA ALA A 18 14.77 -3.99 -20.02
C ALA A 18 15.30 -2.75 -20.76
N SER A 19 15.85 -1.76 -20.03
CA SER A 19 16.46 -0.58 -20.65
C SER A 19 17.73 -0.90 -21.46
N ALA A 20 18.37 -2.03 -21.18
CA ALA A 20 19.55 -2.52 -21.88
C ALA A 20 19.25 -3.51 -23.00
N LEU A 21 17.97 -3.78 -23.32
CA LEU A 21 17.61 -4.72 -24.39
C LEU A 21 18.06 -4.21 -25.76
N ALA A 22 18.79 -5.07 -26.49
CA ALA A 22 19.24 -4.80 -27.84
C ALA A 22 18.10 -4.95 -28.87
N HIS A 23 17.23 -5.96 -28.70
CA HIS A 23 16.12 -6.26 -29.61
C HIS A 23 14.87 -6.70 -28.84
N SER A 24 13.72 -6.63 -29.51
CA SER A 24 12.45 -7.17 -29.00
C SER A 24 12.49 -8.70 -28.97
N GLN A 25 11.86 -9.31 -27.98
CA GLN A 25 11.95 -10.76 -27.75
C GLN A 25 10.60 -11.38 -27.36
N THR A 26 10.45 -12.68 -27.63
CA THR A 26 9.32 -13.50 -27.16
C THR A 26 9.86 -14.61 -26.27
N ILE A 27 9.27 -14.77 -25.09
CA ILE A 27 9.73 -15.70 -24.05
C ILE A 27 8.57 -16.63 -23.66
N ASP A 28 8.81 -17.94 -23.72
CA ASP A 28 7.87 -18.97 -23.29
C ASP A 28 8.23 -19.47 -21.88
N VAL A 29 7.29 -19.36 -20.94
CA VAL A 29 7.46 -19.72 -19.52
C VAL A 29 6.24 -20.44 -18.98
N ASP A 30 6.30 -20.93 -17.74
CA ASP A 30 5.12 -21.53 -17.11
C ASP A 30 4.19 -20.45 -16.55
N VAL A 31 4.75 -19.48 -15.82
CA VAL A 31 3.97 -18.41 -15.18
C VAL A 31 4.64 -17.05 -15.34
N VAL A 32 3.84 -16.04 -15.68
CA VAL A 32 4.25 -14.63 -15.69
C VAL A 32 3.50 -13.89 -14.59
N ILE A 33 4.23 -13.16 -13.75
CA ILE A 33 3.70 -12.35 -12.66
C ILE A 33 3.97 -10.88 -12.97
N VAL A 34 2.91 -10.09 -13.08
CA VAL A 34 2.98 -8.65 -13.34
C VAL A 34 2.98 -7.87 -12.04
N GLY A 35 4.07 -7.19 -11.74
CA GLY A 35 4.30 -6.43 -10.51
C GLY A 35 5.03 -7.27 -9.45
N THR A 36 5.96 -6.64 -8.74
CA THR A 36 6.79 -7.29 -7.70
C THR A 36 6.45 -6.84 -6.28
N GLY A 37 5.31 -6.17 -6.11
CA GLY A 37 4.80 -5.70 -4.83
C GLY A 37 4.45 -6.83 -3.86
N ALA A 38 3.68 -6.50 -2.81
CA ALA A 38 3.31 -7.45 -1.76
C ALA A 38 2.75 -8.78 -2.28
N GLY A 39 1.85 -8.73 -3.25
CA GLY A 39 1.26 -9.93 -3.83
C GLY A 39 2.18 -10.64 -4.84
N GLY A 40 2.84 -9.89 -5.71
CA GLY A 40 3.72 -10.45 -6.74
C GLY A 40 4.94 -11.17 -6.16
N GLY A 41 5.58 -10.58 -5.14
CA GLY A 41 6.72 -11.20 -4.45
C GLY A 41 6.34 -12.51 -3.76
N VAL A 42 5.26 -12.52 -2.96
CA VAL A 42 4.77 -13.74 -2.29
C VAL A 42 4.40 -14.82 -3.30
N THR A 43 3.73 -14.44 -4.39
CA THR A 43 3.36 -15.39 -5.45
C THR A 43 4.58 -16.01 -6.10
N ALA A 44 5.60 -15.20 -6.43
CA ALA A 44 6.81 -15.69 -7.08
C ALA A 44 7.59 -16.66 -6.21
N ASP A 45 7.70 -16.38 -4.91
CA ASP A 45 8.35 -17.26 -3.95
C ASP A 45 7.65 -18.63 -3.90
N LEU A 46 6.33 -18.64 -3.75
CA LEU A 46 5.57 -19.89 -3.65
C LEU A 46 5.55 -20.69 -4.96
N LEU A 47 5.37 -20.04 -6.12
CA LEU A 47 5.36 -20.73 -7.41
C LEU A 47 6.74 -21.22 -7.85
N SER A 48 7.82 -20.48 -7.57
CA SER A 48 9.18 -20.94 -7.90
C SER A 48 9.61 -22.17 -7.07
N ALA A 49 9.02 -22.37 -5.89
CA ALA A 49 9.28 -23.55 -5.06
C ALA A 49 8.79 -24.87 -5.68
N THR A 50 7.91 -24.83 -6.67
CA THR A 50 7.35 -26.03 -7.31
C THR A 50 8.11 -26.47 -8.57
N GLY A 51 9.18 -25.76 -8.94
CA GLY A 51 9.97 -26.03 -10.14
C GLY A 51 9.40 -25.43 -11.44
N LEU A 52 8.32 -24.63 -11.33
CA LEU A 52 7.79 -23.88 -12.48
C LEU A 52 8.78 -22.80 -12.92
N ARG A 53 8.87 -22.56 -14.23
CA ARG A 53 9.61 -21.42 -14.79
C ARG A 53 8.80 -20.15 -14.59
N VAL A 54 9.16 -19.38 -13.58
CA VAL A 54 8.47 -18.14 -13.18
C VAL A 54 9.23 -16.91 -13.67
N VAL A 55 8.51 -15.98 -14.28
CA VAL A 55 8.99 -14.63 -14.61
C VAL A 55 8.24 -13.58 -13.80
N LEU A 56 8.98 -12.62 -13.25
CA LEU A 56 8.44 -11.40 -12.66
C LEU A 56 8.67 -10.21 -13.62
N VAL A 57 7.65 -9.37 -13.81
CA VAL A 57 7.72 -8.14 -14.62
C VAL A 57 7.48 -6.94 -13.72
N GLU A 58 8.49 -6.09 -13.55
CA GLU A 58 8.44 -4.86 -12.77
C GLU A 58 8.63 -3.62 -13.65
N GLU A 59 7.76 -2.63 -13.47
CA GLU A 59 7.87 -1.36 -14.20
C GLU A 59 9.01 -0.50 -13.65
N GLY A 60 9.24 -0.53 -12.33
CA GLY A 60 10.30 0.22 -11.67
C GLY A 60 11.70 -0.40 -11.78
N PRO A 61 12.73 0.29 -11.27
CA PRO A 61 14.09 -0.21 -11.23
C PRO A 61 14.31 -1.22 -10.09
N LEU A 62 15.34 -2.06 -10.22
CA LEU A 62 15.96 -2.77 -9.09
C LEU A 62 16.91 -1.79 -8.37
N ARG A 63 16.76 -1.73 -7.04
CA ARG A 63 17.61 -0.98 -6.13
C ARG A 63 17.98 -1.86 -4.94
N SER A 64 19.03 -1.48 -4.25
CA SER A 64 19.65 -2.26 -3.19
C SER A 64 20.02 -1.36 -2.00
N SER A 65 20.43 -1.96 -0.87
CA SER A 65 20.84 -1.19 0.32
C SER A 65 21.87 -0.11 0.01
N SER A 66 22.77 -0.38 -0.94
CA SER A 66 23.84 0.53 -1.35
C SER A 66 23.33 1.77 -2.11
N ASP A 67 22.11 1.73 -2.64
CA ASP A 67 21.52 2.82 -3.41
C ASP A 67 20.66 3.74 -2.53
N PHE A 68 20.26 3.29 -1.33
CA PHE A 68 19.40 4.04 -0.43
C PHE A 68 20.19 5.03 0.43
N LYS A 69 20.11 6.31 0.09
CA LYS A 69 20.88 7.38 0.75
C LYS A 69 20.11 8.18 1.80
N MET A 70 18.87 7.79 2.08
CA MET A 70 17.97 8.52 2.99
C MET A 70 17.70 9.98 2.57
N LEU A 71 17.76 10.26 1.26
CA LEU A 71 17.46 11.56 0.67
C LEU A 71 16.13 11.51 -0.08
N GLU A 72 15.20 12.39 0.27
CA GLU A 72 13.89 12.49 -0.38
C GLU A 72 14.03 12.85 -1.88
N SER A 73 15.01 13.68 -2.22
CA SER A 73 15.33 14.09 -3.59
C SER A 73 15.72 12.92 -4.50
N ASP A 74 16.31 11.88 -3.93
CA ASP A 74 16.76 10.69 -4.67
C ASP A 74 15.68 9.61 -4.61
N ALA A 75 15.13 9.35 -3.42
CA ALA A 75 14.19 8.27 -3.20
C ALA A 75 12.84 8.49 -3.90
N TYR A 76 12.32 9.72 -3.93
CA TYR A 76 10.99 9.96 -4.51
C TYR A 76 10.96 9.70 -6.02
N PRO A 77 11.85 10.28 -6.85
CA PRO A 77 11.87 9.98 -8.28
C PRO A 77 12.19 8.52 -8.62
N GLU A 78 13.03 7.87 -7.81
CA GLU A 78 13.49 6.51 -8.12
C GLU A 78 12.54 5.40 -7.64
N LEU A 79 11.84 5.62 -6.53
CA LEU A 79 11.11 4.55 -5.83
C LEU A 79 9.60 4.73 -5.82
N TYR A 80 9.05 5.89 -6.21
CA TYR A 80 7.62 6.18 -6.16
C TYR A 80 7.02 6.47 -7.52
N GLN A 81 5.73 6.17 -7.67
CA GLN A 81 4.94 6.65 -8.80
C GLN A 81 4.91 8.17 -8.82
N GLU A 82 5.16 8.75 -9.99
CA GLU A 82 5.12 10.21 -10.22
C GLU A 82 5.92 11.01 -9.18
N SER A 83 7.10 10.49 -8.77
CA SER A 83 7.95 11.12 -7.78
C SER A 83 7.22 11.46 -6.46
N ALA A 84 6.37 10.53 -5.99
CA ALA A 84 5.51 10.69 -4.81
C ALA A 84 4.39 11.75 -4.93
N ALA A 85 4.11 12.22 -6.15
CA ALA A 85 3.09 13.24 -6.45
C ALA A 85 1.82 12.68 -7.11
N ARG A 86 1.59 11.37 -7.06
CA ARG A 86 0.37 10.77 -7.62
C ARG A 86 -0.88 11.28 -6.91
N LYS A 87 -1.91 11.60 -7.68
CA LYS A 87 -3.16 12.16 -7.13
C LYS A 87 -4.42 11.56 -7.77
N THR A 88 -5.55 11.79 -7.13
CA THR A 88 -6.87 11.55 -7.73
C THR A 88 -7.10 12.46 -8.94
N ALA A 89 -8.11 12.12 -9.75
CA ALA A 89 -8.45 12.81 -11.00
C ALA A 89 -8.66 14.32 -10.83
N ASP A 90 -9.30 14.71 -9.72
CA ASP A 90 -9.55 16.08 -9.31
C ASP A 90 -8.34 16.73 -8.59
N LYS A 91 -7.31 15.95 -8.27
CA LYS A 91 -6.10 16.31 -7.52
C LYS A 91 -6.33 16.54 -6.02
N ALA A 92 -7.48 16.18 -5.46
CA ALA A 92 -7.83 16.43 -4.07
C ALA A 92 -7.11 15.52 -3.07
N ILE A 93 -6.73 14.30 -3.47
CA ILE A 93 -6.05 13.34 -2.60
C ILE A 93 -4.66 13.03 -3.16
N ASN A 94 -3.63 13.17 -2.32
CA ASN A 94 -2.26 12.71 -2.65
C ASN A 94 -2.06 11.24 -2.27
N ILE A 95 -1.43 10.46 -3.15
CA ILE A 95 -1.31 9.01 -3.04
C ILE A 95 0.17 8.61 -3.12
N LEU A 96 0.66 7.98 -2.07
CA LEU A 96 2.00 7.40 -2.05
C LEU A 96 1.95 5.94 -2.51
N GLN A 97 2.65 5.64 -3.60
CA GLN A 97 2.70 4.30 -4.19
C GLN A 97 4.11 3.99 -4.69
N GLY A 98 4.66 2.84 -4.30
CA GLY A 98 5.97 2.40 -4.75
C GLY A 98 5.99 1.98 -6.22
N ARG A 99 7.12 2.27 -6.88
CA ARG A 99 7.44 1.97 -8.28
C ARG A 99 8.90 1.53 -8.39
N CYS A 100 9.20 0.40 -7.78
CA CYS A 100 10.52 -0.22 -7.76
C CYS A 100 10.33 -1.70 -7.44
N VAL A 101 11.39 -2.50 -7.54
CA VAL A 101 11.34 -3.91 -7.13
C VAL A 101 10.91 -4.00 -5.66
N GLY A 102 9.88 -4.82 -5.40
CA GLY A 102 9.21 -4.92 -4.10
C GLY A 102 8.02 -3.96 -3.92
N GLY A 103 7.79 -3.04 -4.85
CA GLY A 103 6.69 -2.08 -4.87
C GLY A 103 6.59 -1.26 -3.59
N SER A 104 5.36 -0.98 -3.14
CA SER A 104 5.13 -0.25 -1.89
C SER A 104 5.72 -0.95 -0.65
N THR A 105 6.03 -2.24 -0.70
CA THR A 105 6.68 -2.92 0.45
C THR A 105 8.10 -2.45 0.67
N THR A 106 8.77 -1.89 -0.34
CA THR A 106 10.12 -1.32 -0.24
C THR A 106 10.10 0.05 0.46
N VAL A 107 9.00 0.80 0.33
CA VAL A 107 8.91 2.21 0.73
C VAL A 107 7.81 2.52 1.78
N ASN A 108 7.12 1.51 2.31
CA ASN A 108 6.14 1.75 3.39
C ASN A 108 6.78 1.80 4.78
N TRP A 109 5.97 1.94 5.83
CA TRP A 109 6.43 2.10 7.22
C TRP A 109 6.29 0.86 8.10
N THR A 110 6.18 -0.33 7.50
CA THR A 110 6.22 -1.66 8.17
C THR A 110 5.06 -2.03 9.08
N SER A 111 4.03 -1.18 9.18
CA SER A 111 2.84 -1.44 10.00
C SER A 111 2.11 -2.70 9.52
N SER A 112 1.98 -3.68 10.42
CA SER A 112 1.46 -5.01 10.10
C SER A 112 0.28 -5.39 11.00
N PHE A 113 -0.91 -5.45 10.40
CA PHE A 113 -2.16 -5.86 11.05
C PHE A 113 -2.80 -7.01 10.28
N ARG A 114 -3.31 -8.02 11.00
CA ARG A 114 -4.19 -9.03 10.40
C ARG A 114 -5.51 -8.38 10.00
N THR A 115 -6.20 -8.96 9.02
CA THR A 115 -7.56 -8.54 8.67
C THR A 115 -8.49 -8.69 9.89
N PRO A 116 -9.22 -7.65 10.31
CA PRO A 116 -10.12 -7.75 11.45
C PRO A 116 -11.26 -8.76 11.23
N PRO A 117 -11.70 -9.53 12.25
CA PRO A 117 -12.77 -10.52 12.11
C PRO A 117 -14.09 -9.94 11.58
N GLU A 118 -14.47 -8.73 11.99
CA GLU A 118 -15.68 -8.06 11.54
C GLU A 118 -15.66 -7.71 10.04
N VAL A 119 -14.47 -7.55 9.46
CA VAL A 119 -14.31 -7.35 8.01
C VAL A 119 -14.62 -8.66 7.27
N PHE A 120 -14.12 -9.80 7.75
CA PHE A 120 -14.48 -11.11 7.19
C PHE A 120 -15.99 -11.37 7.32
N ALA A 121 -16.58 -11.10 8.48
CA ALA A 121 -18.02 -11.26 8.68
C ALA A 121 -18.85 -10.39 7.73
N PHE A 122 -18.39 -9.17 7.43
CA PHE A 122 -19.00 -8.32 6.40
C PHE A 122 -18.84 -8.94 5.00
N TRP A 123 -17.66 -9.45 4.68
CA TRP A 123 -17.38 -10.10 3.38
C TRP A 123 -18.24 -11.33 3.13
N GLN A 124 -18.40 -12.19 4.13
CA GLN A 124 -19.25 -13.37 4.06
C GLN A 124 -20.72 -12.98 3.80
N ARG A 125 -21.25 -11.99 4.53
CA ARG A 125 -22.64 -11.54 4.39
C ARG A 125 -22.94 -10.85 3.07
N HIS A 126 -22.05 -9.98 2.59
CA HIS A 126 -22.36 -9.10 1.45
C HIS A 126 -21.77 -9.58 0.12
N PHE A 127 -20.69 -10.36 0.14
CA PHE A 127 -19.97 -10.83 -1.05
C PHE A 127 -19.91 -12.36 -1.16
N GLY A 128 -20.50 -13.09 -0.21
CA GLY A 128 -20.62 -14.54 -0.24
C GLY A 128 -19.31 -15.31 -0.02
N LEU A 129 -18.28 -14.64 0.51
CA LEU A 129 -16.93 -15.19 0.65
C LEU A 129 -16.78 -16.10 1.88
N GLN A 130 -17.55 -17.20 1.92
CA GLN A 130 -17.66 -18.09 3.07
C GLN A 130 -16.33 -18.76 3.45
N GLU A 131 -15.43 -18.94 2.48
CA GLU A 131 -14.11 -19.56 2.68
C GLU A 131 -13.14 -18.66 3.44
N LEU A 132 -13.46 -17.38 3.62
CA LEU A 132 -12.59 -16.39 4.25
C LEU A 132 -13.13 -16.01 5.64
N SER A 133 -12.45 -16.47 6.68
CA SER A 133 -12.69 -16.09 8.08
C SER A 133 -11.37 -15.82 8.80
N ALA A 134 -11.45 -15.23 9.99
CA ALA A 134 -10.26 -15.06 10.83
C ALA A 134 -9.58 -16.40 11.15
N GLU A 135 -10.38 -17.47 11.30
CA GLU A 135 -9.91 -18.83 11.55
C GLU A 135 -9.25 -19.44 10.30
N SER A 136 -9.94 -19.46 9.16
CA SER A 136 -9.41 -20.07 7.92
C SER A 136 -8.16 -19.36 7.40
N MET A 137 -7.99 -18.09 7.75
CA MET A 137 -6.82 -17.28 7.39
C MET A 137 -5.71 -17.28 8.45
N SER A 138 -5.94 -17.81 9.66
CA SER A 138 -5.03 -17.66 10.79
C SER A 138 -3.64 -18.26 10.50
N SER A 139 -3.58 -19.48 9.98
CA SER A 139 -2.32 -20.16 9.66
C SER A 139 -1.56 -19.46 8.52
N TRP A 140 -2.29 -18.93 7.53
CA TRP A 140 -1.67 -18.15 6.44
C TRP A 140 -1.06 -16.84 6.96
N PHE A 141 -1.73 -16.16 7.89
CA PHE A 141 -1.14 -15.01 8.56
C PHE A 141 0.08 -15.42 9.38
N ALA A 142 0.02 -16.51 10.15
CA ALA A 142 1.14 -16.99 10.97
C ALA A 142 2.38 -17.32 10.12
N VAL A 143 2.21 -18.00 8.98
CA VAL A 143 3.31 -18.28 8.03
C VAL A 143 3.97 -16.99 7.56
N MET A 144 3.16 -16.01 7.15
CA MET A 144 3.70 -14.75 6.62
C MET A 144 4.32 -13.89 7.73
N GLU A 145 3.75 -13.90 8.93
CA GLU A 145 4.33 -13.24 10.10
C GLU A 145 5.70 -13.85 10.44
N HIS A 146 5.80 -15.18 10.46
CA HIS A 146 7.07 -15.86 10.69
C HIS A 146 8.09 -15.55 9.60
N LYS A 147 7.71 -15.74 8.33
CA LYS A 147 8.58 -15.58 7.17
C LYS A 147 9.10 -14.15 6.99
N LEU A 148 8.28 -13.15 7.31
CA LEU A 148 8.62 -11.73 7.16
C LEU A 148 9.04 -11.08 8.48
N TRP A 149 9.28 -11.88 9.53
CA TRP A 149 9.68 -11.39 10.84
C TRP A 149 8.74 -10.30 11.38
N VAL A 150 7.43 -10.50 11.26
CA VAL A 150 6.42 -9.62 11.84
C VAL A 150 6.37 -9.88 13.34
N ARG A 151 6.94 -8.96 14.12
CA ARG A 151 7.04 -9.07 15.58
C ARG A 151 6.59 -7.76 16.25
N PRO A 152 6.23 -7.80 17.55
CA PRO A 152 6.15 -6.58 18.35
C PRO A 152 7.41 -5.73 18.21
N TRP A 153 7.27 -4.42 18.35
CA TRP A 153 8.40 -3.50 18.30
C TRP A 153 9.01 -3.36 19.71
N ASP A 154 10.22 -3.89 19.88
CA ASP A 154 10.85 -4.01 21.20
C ASP A 154 11.62 -2.75 21.64
N THR A 155 11.72 -1.73 20.78
CA THR A 155 12.32 -0.44 21.15
C THR A 155 11.23 0.52 21.63
N PRO A 156 11.49 1.32 22.68
CA PRO A 156 10.55 2.35 23.10
C PRO A 156 10.10 3.25 21.93
N PRO A 157 8.84 3.71 21.93
CA PRO A 157 8.37 4.64 20.90
C PRO A 157 9.23 5.90 20.86
N ASN A 158 9.47 6.44 19.66
CA ASN A 158 10.12 7.75 19.52
C ASN A 158 9.21 8.86 20.10
N ALA A 159 9.74 10.09 20.23
CA ALA A 159 8.98 11.19 20.82
C ALA A 159 7.66 11.47 20.06
N ASN A 160 7.66 11.34 18.73
CA ASN A 160 6.45 11.54 17.93
C ASN A 160 5.33 10.54 18.31
N ASN A 161 5.65 9.25 18.42
CA ASN A 161 4.70 8.21 18.83
C ASN A 161 4.31 8.32 20.31
N LYS A 162 5.23 8.75 21.18
CA LYS A 162 4.97 8.96 22.62
C LYS A 162 3.89 10.01 22.86
N ILE A 163 3.81 11.03 22.03
CA ILE A 163 2.80 12.10 22.16
C ILE A 163 1.38 11.55 21.96
N LEU A 164 1.18 10.68 20.96
CA LEU A 164 -0.10 9.97 20.80
C LEU A 164 -0.42 9.13 22.03
N ALA A 165 0.55 8.34 22.53
CA ALA A 165 0.35 7.48 23.70
C ALA A 165 -0.01 8.29 24.96
N ALA A 166 0.77 9.31 25.29
CA ALA A 166 0.59 10.12 26.50
C ALA A 166 -0.71 10.95 26.47
N GLY A 167 -1.05 11.52 25.30
CA GLY A 167 -2.31 12.24 25.13
C GLY A 167 -3.52 11.32 25.25
N ALA A 168 -3.46 10.15 24.63
CA ALA A 168 -4.52 9.15 24.70
C ALA A 168 -4.72 8.61 26.12
N GLU A 169 -3.64 8.30 26.84
CA GLU A 169 -3.68 7.82 28.23
C GLU A 169 -4.42 8.81 29.15
N LYS A 170 -4.08 10.10 29.07
CA LYS A 170 -4.76 11.16 29.86
C LYS A 170 -6.26 11.29 29.58
N LEU A 171 -6.70 10.85 28.40
CA LEU A 171 -8.10 10.90 27.96
C LEU A 171 -8.81 9.54 28.12
N GLY A 172 -8.13 8.51 28.62
CA GLY A 172 -8.70 7.16 28.72
C GLY A 172 -8.91 6.48 27.35
N ILE A 173 -8.21 6.94 26.31
CA ILE A 173 -8.29 6.37 24.96
C ILE A 173 -7.27 5.23 24.84
N ALA A 174 -7.75 4.03 24.50
CA ALA A 174 -6.89 2.86 24.36
C ALA A 174 -5.88 3.02 23.19
N VAL A 175 -4.64 2.61 23.44
CA VAL A 175 -3.56 2.56 22.43
C VAL A 175 -2.91 1.18 22.41
N GLY A 176 -2.33 0.83 21.26
CA GLY A 176 -1.58 -0.41 21.08
C GLY A 176 -0.23 -0.18 20.39
N SER A 177 0.65 -1.18 20.48
CA SER A 177 1.91 -1.20 19.73
C SER A 177 1.73 -1.90 18.38
N ILE A 178 2.24 -1.29 17.33
CA ILE A 178 2.17 -1.85 15.97
C ILE A 178 3.24 -2.94 15.82
N LYS A 179 2.85 -4.14 15.34
CA LYS A 179 3.81 -5.16 14.90
C LYS A 179 4.47 -4.75 13.58
N ARG A 180 5.75 -5.06 13.42
CA ARG A 180 6.59 -4.58 12.31
C ARG A 180 7.33 -5.72 11.64
N ASN A 181 7.44 -5.70 10.31
CA ASN A 181 8.23 -6.65 9.53
C ASN A 181 9.70 -6.18 9.36
N VAL A 182 10.47 -6.17 10.46
CA VAL A 182 11.86 -5.69 10.49
C VAL A 182 12.78 -6.62 11.27
N LYS A 183 13.99 -6.92 10.76
CA LYS A 183 15.00 -7.76 11.41
C LYS A 183 16.31 -6.99 11.54
N GLY A 184 16.86 -6.85 12.74
CA GLY A 184 18.11 -6.09 12.95
C GLY A 184 17.99 -4.59 12.63
N CYS A 185 16.82 -3.98 12.92
CA CYS A 185 16.54 -2.58 12.61
C CYS A 185 17.37 -1.62 13.46
N TRP A 186 18.00 -0.63 12.82
CA TRP A 186 18.78 0.42 13.49
C TRP A 186 17.94 1.63 13.91
N ASN A 187 16.61 1.51 13.85
CA ASN A 187 15.68 2.54 14.32
C ASN A 187 15.87 3.93 13.66
N LEU A 188 16.23 3.97 12.37
CA LEU A 188 16.63 5.20 11.67
C LEU A 188 15.47 6.18 11.42
N GLY A 189 14.26 5.68 11.11
CA GLY A 189 13.07 6.50 10.78
C GLY A 189 12.81 6.71 9.28
N TYR A 190 13.80 6.45 8.43
CA TYR A 190 13.76 6.69 6.99
C TYR A 190 13.15 5.55 6.16
N CYS A 191 12.20 4.78 6.71
CA CYS A 191 11.65 3.59 6.04
C CYS A 191 11.00 3.88 4.67
N GLY A 192 10.58 5.13 4.44
CA GLY A 192 10.02 5.60 3.18
C GLY A 192 11.01 5.71 2.02
N MET A 193 12.32 5.67 2.29
CA MET A 193 13.34 6.00 1.29
C MET A 193 14.19 4.77 0.89
N GLY A 194 13.65 3.57 1.14
CA GLY A 194 14.41 2.33 1.11
C GLY A 194 15.27 2.15 2.37
N CYS A 195 15.53 0.89 2.75
CA CYS A 195 16.25 0.58 3.98
C CYS A 195 17.74 0.36 3.71
N PRO A 196 18.64 1.27 4.11
CA PRO A 196 20.08 1.15 3.80
C PRO A 196 20.79 0.02 4.57
N THR A 197 20.12 -0.57 5.56
CA THR A 197 20.72 -1.57 6.48
C THR A 197 20.17 -2.97 6.28
N ASN A 198 19.36 -3.20 5.23
CA ASN A 198 18.68 -4.48 4.98
C ASN A 198 17.85 -4.99 6.17
N ALA A 199 17.31 -4.09 7.00
CA ALA A 199 16.49 -4.50 8.12
C ALA A 199 15.02 -4.72 7.74
N LYS A 200 14.53 -3.93 6.80
CA LYS A 200 13.13 -3.95 6.37
C LYS A 200 12.84 -5.22 5.56
N GLN A 201 12.01 -6.11 6.11
CA GLN A 201 11.65 -7.40 5.48
C GLN A 201 10.60 -7.19 4.38
N SER A 202 10.91 -6.32 3.42
CA SER A 202 10.12 -6.07 2.21
C SER A 202 10.24 -7.24 1.23
N MET A 203 9.43 -7.24 0.17
CA MET A 203 9.56 -8.24 -0.89
C MET A 203 10.91 -8.16 -1.60
N LEU A 204 11.52 -6.96 -1.67
CA LEU A 204 12.87 -6.75 -2.20
C LEU A 204 13.92 -7.60 -1.46
N LEU A 205 13.79 -7.76 -0.14
CA LEU A 205 14.77 -8.46 0.67
C LEU A 205 14.41 -9.94 0.96
N THR A 206 13.14 -10.31 0.82
CA THR A 206 12.64 -11.62 1.26
C THR A 206 12.20 -12.48 0.09
N ALA A 207 10.96 -12.33 -0.36
CA ALA A 207 10.30 -13.23 -1.29
C ALA A 207 10.93 -13.23 -2.69
N ILE A 208 11.38 -12.07 -3.19
CA ILE A 208 11.98 -11.96 -4.52
C ILE A 208 13.37 -12.62 -4.55
N PRO A 209 14.30 -12.33 -3.62
CA PRO A 209 15.53 -13.11 -3.46
C PRO A 209 15.32 -14.62 -3.38
N ALA A 210 14.31 -15.07 -2.62
CA ALA A 210 13.99 -16.49 -2.52
C ALA A 210 13.58 -17.08 -3.87
N ALA A 211 12.76 -16.37 -4.65
CA ALA A 211 12.35 -16.80 -5.98
C ALA A 211 13.52 -16.82 -6.98
N LEU A 212 14.37 -15.79 -6.97
CA LEU A 212 15.55 -15.69 -7.84
C LEU A 212 16.57 -16.80 -7.55
N SER A 213 16.76 -17.13 -6.26
CA SER A 213 17.63 -18.25 -5.84
C SER A 213 17.12 -19.61 -6.31
N ARG A 214 15.82 -19.73 -6.61
CA ARG A 214 15.20 -20.91 -7.20
C ARG A 214 15.13 -20.86 -8.74
N GLY A 215 15.77 -19.87 -9.35
CA GLY A 215 15.91 -19.77 -10.79
C GLY A 215 14.80 -19.01 -11.52
N ALA A 216 13.92 -18.31 -10.80
CA ALA A 216 13.01 -17.34 -11.39
C ALA A 216 13.79 -16.20 -12.09
N THR A 217 13.17 -15.56 -13.08
CA THR A 217 13.77 -14.42 -13.80
C THR A 217 13.01 -13.13 -13.49
N LEU A 218 13.75 -12.08 -13.11
CA LEU A 218 13.21 -10.75 -12.87
C LEU A 218 13.49 -9.83 -14.07
N TYR A 219 12.44 -9.27 -14.65
CA TYR A 219 12.53 -8.16 -15.59
C TYR A 219 12.21 -6.85 -14.87
N THR A 220 13.07 -5.84 -15.01
CA THR A 220 12.83 -4.49 -14.47
C THR A 220 12.76 -3.46 -15.58
N ARG A 221 12.21 -2.28 -15.28
CA ARG A 221 11.97 -1.22 -16.28
C ARG A 221 11.16 -1.73 -17.47
N LEU A 222 10.25 -2.68 -17.20
CA LEU A 222 9.43 -3.32 -18.21
C LEU A 222 7.96 -3.11 -17.86
N ARG A 223 7.26 -2.29 -18.64
CA ARG A 223 5.85 -1.99 -18.42
C ARG A 223 4.97 -3.06 -19.07
N ALA A 224 4.11 -3.71 -18.28
CA ALA A 224 3.07 -4.58 -18.80
C ALA A 224 1.96 -3.74 -19.48
N GLU A 225 1.78 -3.95 -20.79
CA GLU A 225 0.85 -3.13 -21.59
C GLU A 225 -0.50 -3.78 -21.74
N ARG A 226 -0.51 -5.04 -22.16
CA ARG A 226 -1.73 -5.70 -22.63
C ARG A 226 -1.64 -7.22 -22.56
N LEU A 227 -2.67 -7.85 -22.02
CA LEU A 227 -2.92 -9.28 -22.14
C LEU A 227 -3.67 -9.55 -23.47
N ARG A 228 -3.29 -10.64 -24.14
CA ARG A 228 -3.92 -11.17 -25.36
C ARG A 228 -4.67 -12.43 -25.00
N PHE A 229 -5.79 -12.67 -25.66
CA PHE A 229 -6.67 -13.80 -25.35
C PHE A 229 -7.06 -14.55 -26.62
N ALA A 230 -7.30 -15.84 -26.46
CA ALA A 230 -7.92 -16.73 -27.44
C ALA A 230 -9.00 -17.54 -26.70
N GLY A 231 -10.27 -17.25 -26.99
CA GLY A 231 -11.39 -17.82 -26.23
C GLY A 231 -11.34 -17.42 -24.75
N SER A 232 -11.47 -18.39 -23.84
CA SER A 232 -11.42 -18.20 -22.38
C SER A 232 -10.00 -18.20 -21.81
N GLN A 233 -8.96 -18.17 -22.64
CA GLN A 233 -7.56 -18.20 -22.17
C GLN A 233 -6.76 -17.00 -22.61
N VAL A 234 -5.92 -16.51 -21.71
CA VAL A 234 -4.83 -15.60 -22.02
C VAL A 234 -3.75 -16.35 -22.79
N SER A 235 -3.38 -15.83 -23.96
CA SER A 235 -2.36 -16.42 -24.83
C SER A 235 -1.00 -15.75 -24.68
N ALA A 236 -0.97 -14.45 -24.35
CA ALA A 236 0.28 -13.70 -24.17
C ALA A 236 0.12 -12.44 -23.33
N LEU A 237 1.23 -11.94 -22.79
CA LEU A 237 1.39 -10.60 -22.23
C LEU A 237 2.37 -9.79 -23.09
N ASP A 238 1.90 -8.68 -23.65
CA ASP A 238 2.75 -7.68 -24.31
C ASP A 238 3.30 -6.68 -23.28
N CYS A 239 4.60 -6.43 -23.33
CA CYS A 239 5.29 -5.46 -22.48
C CYS A 239 6.17 -4.51 -23.29
N SER A 240 6.29 -3.26 -22.82
CA SER A 240 7.18 -2.24 -23.39
C SER A 240 8.37 -2.00 -22.48
N ALA A 241 9.58 -2.04 -23.03
CA ALA A 241 10.80 -1.71 -22.31
C ALA A 241 10.94 -0.18 -22.15
N LEU A 242 11.25 0.27 -20.93
CA LEU A 242 11.51 1.67 -20.62
C LEU A 242 13.00 2.00 -20.79
N GLN A 243 13.34 3.27 -20.96
CA GLN A 243 14.72 3.75 -20.98
C GLN A 243 15.33 3.76 -19.56
N ALA A 244 16.62 4.11 -19.46
CA ALA A 244 17.36 4.17 -18.19
C ALA A 244 16.84 5.26 -17.22
N ASP A 245 16.05 6.22 -17.69
CA ASP A 245 15.28 7.14 -16.83
C ASP A 245 14.05 6.47 -16.20
N GLY A 246 13.62 5.33 -16.75
CA GLY A 246 12.42 4.63 -16.34
C GLY A 246 11.14 5.39 -16.65
N ILE A 247 11.13 6.37 -17.54
CA ILE A 247 9.94 7.18 -17.86
C ILE A 247 9.57 6.97 -19.33
N HIS A 248 10.54 7.13 -20.22
CA HIS A 248 10.31 7.07 -21.65
C HIS A 248 10.37 5.62 -22.16
N LEU A 249 9.60 5.32 -23.22
CA LEU A 249 9.68 4.04 -23.89
C LEU A 249 10.99 3.96 -24.69
N SER A 250 11.63 2.80 -24.69
CA SER A 250 12.82 2.52 -25.50
C SER A 250 12.49 2.10 -26.94
N GLY A 251 11.21 1.79 -27.22
CA GLY A 251 10.76 1.20 -28.48
C GLY A 251 10.89 -0.33 -28.55
N ARG A 252 11.66 -0.97 -27.65
CA ARG A 252 11.75 -2.44 -27.57
C ARG A 252 10.57 -3.04 -26.82
N GLN A 253 10.20 -4.25 -27.21
CA GLN A 253 9.08 -4.99 -26.63
C GLN A 253 9.50 -6.38 -26.14
N VAL A 254 8.84 -6.85 -25.09
CA VAL A 254 8.96 -8.23 -24.63
C VAL A 254 7.56 -8.83 -24.62
N ARG A 255 7.39 -9.97 -25.29
CA ARG A 255 6.16 -10.75 -25.25
C ARG A 255 6.39 -12.01 -24.43
N PHE A 256 5.54 -12.24 -23.44
CA PHE A 256 5.54 -13.50 -22.71
C PHE A 256 4.37 -14.38 -23.13
N ARG A 257 4.65 -15.64 -23.42
CA ARG A 257 3.65 -16.71 -23.54
C ARG A 257 3.77 -17.58 -22.30
N ALA A 258 2.65 -17.88 -21.66
CA ALA A 258 2.65 -18.62 -20.41
C ALA A 258 1.43 -19.51 -20.30
N ARG A 259 1.56 -20.57 -19.49
CA ARG A 259 0.44 -21.42 -19.11
C ARG A 259 -0.52 -20.66 -18.21
N HIS A 260 0.01 -19.82 -17.31
CA HIS A 260 -0.79 -19.00 -16.38
C HIS A 260 -0.25 -17.58 -16.25
N PHE A 261 -1.15 -16.63 -16.01
CA PHE A 261 -0.82 -15.21 -15.82
C PHE A 261 -1.32 -14.74 -14.46
N VAL A 262 -0.45 -14.06 -13.71
CA VAL A 262 -0.80 -13.42 -12.45
C VAL A 262 -0.64 -11.91 -12.59
N VAL A 263 -1.70 -11.19 -12.27
CA VAL A 263 -1.70 -9.73 -12.20
C VAL A 263 -1.59 -9.31 -10.73
N ALA A 264 -0.53 -8.57 -10.40
CA ALA A 264 -0.20 -8.08 -9.07
C ALA A 264 0.33 -6.61 -9.12
N GLY A 265 -0.22 -5.80 -10.03
CA GLY A 265 0.14 -4.41 -10.27
C GLY A 265 -0.43 -3.40 -9.25
N GLY A 266 -1.08 -3.89 -8.18
CA GLY A 266 -1.74 -3.10 -7.16
C GLY A 266 -3.10 -2.55 -7.60
N ALA A 267 -3.86 -1.99 -6.65
CA ALA A 267 -5.23 -1.50 -6.85
C ALA A 267 -5.43 -0.38 -7.89
N ILE A 268 -4.33 0.18 -8.44
CA ILE A 268 -4.37 1.09 -9.58
C ILE A 268 -3.89 0.39 -10.86
N GLY A 269 -2.74 -0.30 -10.79
CA GLY A 269 -2.11 -0.92 -11.97
C GLY A 269 -2.86 -2.15 -12.47
N SER A 270 -3.36 -2.99 -11.57
CA SER A 270 -4.10 -4.22 -11.89
C SER A 270 -5.39 -3.94 -12.66
N PRO A 271 -6.35 -3.13 -12.16
CA PRO A 271 -7.53 -2.81 -12.94
C PRO A 271 -7.20 -2.10 -14.25
N ALA A 272 -6.17 -1.25 -14.29
CA ALA A 272 -5.78 -0.57 -15.51
C ALA A 272 -5.21 -1.51 -16.58
N LEU A 273 -4.38 -2.49 -16.20
CA LEU A 273 -3.90 -3.52 -17.13
C LEU A 273 -5.07 -4.35 -17.68
N LEU A 274 -5.99 -4.78 -16.81
CA LEU A 274 -7.16 -5.55 -17.20
C LEU A 274 -8.06 -4.73 -18.15
N MET A 275 -8.30 -3.44 -17.87
CA MET A 275 -9.03 -2.54 -18.77
C MET A 275 -8.30 -2.32 -20.10
N ARG A 276 -6.97 -2.13 -20.08
CA ARG A 276 -6.17 -1.98 -21.30
C ARG A 276 -6.21 -3.23 -22.17
N SER A 277 -6.41 -4.38 -21.54
CA SER A 277 -6.52 -5.67 -22.20
C SER A 277 -7.93 -5.93 -22.75
N SER A 278 -8.94 -5.20 -22.26
CA SER A 278 -10.34 -5.44 -22.58
C SER A 278 -10.79 -6.84 -22.15
N VAL A 279 -10.42 -7.24 -20.93
CA VAL A 279 -10.91 -8.50 -20.34
C VAL A 279 -12.44 -8.52 -20.26
N PRO A 280 -13.09 -9.69 -20.29
CA PRO A 280 -14.54 -9.80 -20.11
C PRO A 280 -14.98 -9.24 -18.74
N ASP A 281 -15.84 -8.22 -18.77
CA ASP A 281 -16.44 -7.59 -17.58
C ASP A 281 -17.90 -7.19 -17.89
N PRO A 282 -18.80 -8.17 -18.09
CA PRO A 282 -20.17 -7.91 -18.54
C PRO A 282 -20.97 -7.04 -17.54
N TYR A 283 -20.63 -7.13 -16.25
CA TYR A 283 -21.26 -6.35 -15.18
C TYR A 283 -20.57 -5.01 -14.91
N ARG A 284 -19.51 -4.68 -15.67
CA ARG A 284 -18.79 -3.40 -15.61
C ARG A 284 -18.31 -3.07 -14.20
N LEU A 285 -17.75 -4.05 -13.49
CA LEU A 285 -17.29 -3.94 -12.10
C LEU A 285 -15.82 -3.53 -12.00
N LEU A 286 -15.04 -3.74 -13.06
CA LEU A 286 -13.61 -3.46 -13.07
C LEU A 286 -13.31 -1.98 -12.78
N GLY A 287 -12.34 -1.77 -11.90
CA GLY A 287 -11.91 -0.48 -11.38
C GLY A 287 -12.85 0.15 -10.36
N LYS A 288 -14.11 -0.29 -10.21
CA LYS A 288 -15.04 0.25 -9.20
C LYS A 288 -14.67 -0.25 -7.80
N ARG A 289 -15.20 0.42 -6.78
CA ARG A 289 -14.95 0.07 -5.37
C ARG A 289 -13.45 0.05 -5.09
N THR A 290 -12.76 1.11 -5.52
CA THR A 290 -11.35 1.34 -5.17
C THR A 290 -11.32 2.14 -3.88
N PHE A 291 -10.58 1.68 -2.88
CA PHE A 291 -10.55 2.24 -1.54
C PHE A 291 -9.20 2.89 -1.27
N LEU A 292 -9.20 3.91 -0.42
CA LEU A 292 -8.00 4.66 -0.09
C LEU A 292 -7.69 4.72 1.40
N HIS A 293 -8.63 4.39 2.28
CA HIS A 293 -8.61 4.93 3.64
C HIS A 293 -8.29 6.44 3.62
N PRO A 294 -9.22 7.33 3.21
CA PRO A 294 -8.93 8.77 3.18
C PRO A 294 -8.30 9.21 4.50
N VAL A 295 -7.12 9.84 4.44
CA VAL A 295 -6.35 10.21 5.64
C VAL A 295 -6.39 11.71 5.84
N VAL A 296 -6.84 12.14 7.02
CA VAL A 296 -6.70 13.53 7.48
C VAL A 296 -5.61 13.64 8.53
N ILE A 297 -5.03 14.85 8.66
CA ILE A 297 -3.79 15.07 9.43
C ILE A 297 -4.00 16.24 10.40
N SER A 298 -3.50 16.07 11.63
CA SER A 298 -3.38 17.15 12.62
C SER A 298 -1.91 17.33 13.01
N SER A 299 -1.42 18.57 12.94
CA SER A 299 -0.06 18.95 13.30
C SER A 299 -0.06 19.73 14.60
N ALA A 300 0.92 19.47 15.46
CA ALA A 300 1.07 20.13 16.76
C ALA A 300 2.51 20.61 16.96
N LEU A 301 2.66 21.75 17.64
CA LEU A 301 3.93 22.28 18.09
C LEU A 301 4.10 21.98 19.58
N MET A 302 5.18 21.29 19.90
CA MET A 302 5.55 20.94 21.27
C MET A 302 6.56 21.96 21.84
N ASP A 303 6.76 21.93 23.15
CA ASP A 303 7.83 22.68 23.82
C ASP A 303 9.21 22.12 23.47
N ASP A 304 9.33 20.80 23.65
CA ASP A 304 10.54 20.04 23.44
C ASP A 304 10.70 19.59 21.99
N ARG A 305 11.93 19.17 21.66
CA ARG A 305 12.23 18.54 20.38
C ARG A 305 11.51 17.19 20.28
N VAL A 306 10.85 16.98 19.15
CA VAL A 306 10.16 15.73 18.79
C VAL A 306 11.01 14.91 17.81
N ASP A 307 11.72 15.58 16.91
CA ASP A 307 12.59 14.95 15.89
C ASP A 307 11.90 13.78 15.17
N ALA A 308 10.70 14.03 14.65
CA ALA A 308 9.82 13.01 14.06
C ALA A 308 10.37 12.31 12.80
N TYR A 309 11.54 12.72 12.29
CA TYR A 309 12.30 11.99 11.26
C TYR A 309 13.05 10.77 11.83
N ALA A 310 13.32 10.75 13.14
CA ALA A 310 14.13 9.73 13.79
C ALA A 310 13.27 8.69 14.54
N GLY A 311 13.73 7.44 14.58
CA GLY A 311 13.03 6.36 15.25
C GLY A 311 11.90 5.75 14.43
N ALA A 312 11.43 4.57 14.85
CA ALA A 312 10.42 3.80 14.15
C ALA A 312 9.12 4.61 13.98
N PRO A 313 8.73 4.95 12.74
CA PRO A 313 7.45 5.63 12.50
C PRO A 313 6.30 4.66 12.74
N GLN A 314 5.13 5.13 13.15
CA GLN A 314 3.96 4.27 13.36
C GLN A 314 4.29 3.07 14.27
N SER A 315 4.87 3.31 15.44
CA SER A 315 5.08 2.27 16.45
C SER A 315 3.90 2.18 17.42
N ILE A 316 3.11 3.24 17.56
CA ILE A 316 1.88 3.31 18.37
C ILE A 316 0.68 3.64 17.48
N TYR A 317 -0.47 3.06 17.82
CA TYR A 317 -1.75 3.33 17.18
C TYR A 317 -2.90 3.39 18.19
N SER A 318 -4.06 3.90 17.75
CA SER A 318 -5.34 3.70 18.42
C SER A 318 -6.42 3.29 17.41
N ASP A 319 -7.09 2.17 17.64
CA ASP A 319 -8.31 1.75 16.92
C ASP A 319 -9.60 2.05 17.70
N HIS A 320 -9.51 2.75 18.83
CA HIS A 320 -10.64 3.09 19.68
C HIS A 320 -11.86 3.62 18.87
N PHE A 321 -11.62 4.48 17.88
CA PHE A 321 -12.66 5.13 17.08
C PHE A 321 -13.21 4.26 15.92
N LEU A 322 -12.67 3.05 15.68
CA LEU A 322 -13.23 2.09 14.72
C LEU A 322 -14.45 1.35 15.27
N HIS A 323 -14.58 1.29 16.60
CA HIS A 323 -15.55 0.45 17.32
C HIS A 323 -16.69 1.25 17.96
N GLN A 324 -16.76 2.58 17.72
CA GLN A 324 -17.79 3.46 18.27
C GLN A 324 -19.13 3.41 17.50
N ALA A 325 -19.16 2.74 16.35
CA ALA A 325 -20.36 2.56 15.53
C ALA A 325 -20.32 1.20 14.82
N PRO A 326 -21.47 0.68 14.36
CA PRO A 326 -21.52 -0.49 13.48
C PRO A 326 -20.61 -0.32 12.26
N ILE A 327 -20.10 -1.44 11.71
CA ILE A 327 -19.08 -1.43 10.65
C ILE A 327 -19.52 -0.66 9.38
N ASP A 328 -20.82 -0.69 9.07
CA ASP A 328 -21.50 -0.04 7.95
C ASP A 328 -22.24 1.25 8.34
N GLY A 329 -22.14 1.67 9.61
CA GLY A 329 -22.68 2.92 10.14
C GLY A 329 -21.77 4.12 9.86
N ALA A 330 -21.73 5.07 10.81
CA ALA A 330 -20.83 6.22 10.72
C ALA A 330 -19.37 5.76 10.59
N LEU A 331 -18.60 6.41 9.70
CA LEU A 331 -17.24 5.99 9.38
C LEU A 331 -16.32 6.06 10.61
N GLY A 332 -15.80 4.92 11.06
CA GLY A 332 -14.76 4.87 12.08
C GLY A 332 -13.40 5.28 11.53
N PHE A 333 -12.43 5.53 12.42
CA PHE A 333 -11.05 5.82 12.03
C PHE A 333 -10.00 5.24 12.98
N LYS A 334 -8.81 4.99 12.46
CA LYS A 334 -7.62 4.59 13.24
C LYS A 334 -6.65 5.76 13.33
N LEU A 335 -6.03 5.97 14.49
CA LEU A 335 -4.98 6.97 14.68
C LEU A 335 -3.59 6.33 14.64
N GLU A 336 -2.65 6.98 13.96
CA GLU A 336 -1.23 6.61 13.90
C GLU A 336 -0.37 7.88 13.84
N THR A 337 0.96 7.74 14.01
CA THR A 337 1.89 8.86 13.82
C THR A 337 2.84 8.59 12.65
N PRO A 338 2.76 9.37 11.55
CA PRO A 338 3.67 9.21 10.41
C PRO A 338 5.07 9.74 10.75
N PRO A 339 6.13 9.35 10.01
CA PRO A 339 7.39 10.08 10.10
C PRO A 339 7.24 11.44 9.44
N LEU A 340 8.08 12.39 9.86
CA LEU A 340 8.22 13.68 9.19
C LEU A 340 9.62 13.80 8.63
N HIS A 341 9.72 14.16 7.36
CA HIS A 341 10.99 14.49 6.71
C HIS A 341 10.83 15.85 6.01
N PRO A 342 11.91 16.60 5.76
CA PRO A 342 11.81 17.99 5.30
C PRO A 342 10.91 18.21 4.08
N VAL A 343 11.05 17.42 3.01
CA VAL A 343 10.24 17.56 1.79
C VAL A 343 8.81 17.09 2.02
N LEU A 344 8.60 15.95 2.69
CA LEU A 344 7.27 15.45 3.03
C LEU A 344 6.49 16.47 3.87
N TYR A 345 7.14 17.06 4.87
CA TYR A 345 6.52 18.05 5.75
C TYR A 345 6.18 19.34 5.00
N ALA A 346 7.14 19.89 4.26
CA ALA A 346 6.96 21.11 3.46
C ALA A 346 5.84 20.98 2.41
N THR A 347 5.71 19.82 1.76
CA THR A 347 4.70 19.62 0.70
C THR A 347 3.31 19.26 1.24
N THR A 348 3.22 18.82 2.50
CA THR A 348 1.96 18.39 3.12
C THR A 348 1.27 19.50 3.87
N LEU A 349 2.01 20.36 4.57
CA LEU A 349 1.45 21.45 5.34
C LEU A 349 0.81 22.55 4.48
N GLN A 350 -0.05 23.34 5.12
CA GLN A 350 -0.64 24.54 4.51
C GLN A 350 0.33 25.74 4.47
N GLY A 351 -0.07 26.75 3.69
CA GLY A 351 0.57 28.06 3.65
C GLY A 351 1.74 28.17 2.68
N TYR A 352 2.23 29.39 2.49
CA TYR A 352 3.35 29.73 1.60
C TYR A 352 4.17 30.90 2.18
N GLY A 353 5.34 31.15 1.61
CA GLY A 353 6.20 32.29 2.00
C GLY A 353 6.61 32.25 3.48
N GLU A 354 6.55 33.40 4.15
CA GLU A 354 7.02 33.56 5.53
C GLU A 354 6.21 32.72 6.55
N ALA A 355 4.90 32.55 6.34
CA ALA A 355 4.08 31.71 7.21
C ALA A 355 4.54 30.24 7.18
N HIS A 356 4.82 29.74 5.97
CA HIS A 356 5.35 28.39 5.79
C HIS A 356 6.78 28.26 6.31
N ALA A 357 7.63 29.27 6.05
CA ALA A 357 9.01 29.29 6.55
C ALA A 357 9.08 29.21 8.08
N ARG A 358 8.14 29.84 8.80
CA ARG A 358 8.03 29.72 10.26
C ARG A 358 7.75 28.28 10.70
N LEU A 359 6.79 27.59 10.08
CA LEU A 359 6.52 26.18 10.36
C LEU A 359 7.76 25.30 10.11
N MET A 360 8.52 25.59 9.05
CA MET A 360 9.76 24.87 8.74
C MET A 360 10.89 25.13 9.76
N ARG A 361 10.98 26.33 10.34
CA ARG A 361 11.95 26.62 11.42
C ARG A 361 11.69 25.78 12.67
N ASP A 362 10.42 25.49 12.95
CA ASP A 362 9.99 24.70 14.10
C ASP A 362 9.91 23.19 13.82
N PHE A 363 10.26 22.73 12.61
CA PHE A 363 10.13 21.33 12.16
C PHE A 363 10.57 20.27 13.20
N THR A 364 11.67 20.53 13.91
CA THR A 364 12.21 19.58 14.91
C THR A 364 11.37 19.44 16.18
N LYS A 365 10.40 20.33 16.42
CA LYS A 365 9.47 20.34 17.57
C LYS A 365 8.06 19.91 17.20
N VAL A 366 7.85 19.48 15.97
CA VAL A 366 6.52 19.19 15.45
C VAL A 366 6.16 17.73 15.70
N ASN A 367 4.95 17.54 16.22
CA ASN A 367 4.26 16.26 16.22
C ASN A 367 3.19 16.24 15.12
N VAL A 368 2.99 15.06 14.53
CA VAL A 368 1.87 14.83 13.62
C VAL A 368 1.16 13.55 14.02
N VAL A 369 -0.17 13.63 14.08
CA VAL A 369 -1.07 12.48 14.15
C VAL A 369 -1.89 12.46 12.87
N LEU A 370 -2.12 11.28 12.32
CA LEU A 370 -3.00 11.06 11.18
C LEU A 370 -4.15 10.14 11.56
N ALA A 371 -5.26 10.29 10.85
CA ALA A 371 -6.44 9.45 11.02
C ALA A 371 -6.83 8.77 9.71
N LEU A 372 -6.81 7.45 9.69
CA LEU A 372 -7.21 6.63 8.55
C LEU A 372 -8.71 6.34 8.64
N LEU A 373 -9.51 6.93 7.75
CA LEU A 373 -10.97 6.73 7.75
C LEU A 373 -11.35 5.39 7.06
N ARG A 374 -12.23 4.59 7.66
CA ARG A 374 -12.63 3.25 7.14
C ARG A 374 -13.72 3.35 6.05
N ASP A 375 -13.33 3.44 4.77
CA ASP A 375 -14.24 3.52 3.62
C ASP A 375 -14.74 2.14 3.13
N GLY A 376 -15.77 2.11 2.28
CA GLY A 376 -16.20 0.90 1.56
C GLY A 376 -17.27 0.02 2.23
N PHE A 377 -17.56 0.24 3.51
CA PHE A 377 -18.61 -0.50 4.24
C PHE A 377 -19.95 0.24 4.22
N ASN A 378 -19.93 1.55 4.50
CA ASN A 378 -21.12 2.39 4.47
C ASN A 378 -21.63 2.58 3.01
N PRO A 379 -22.94 2.45 2.73
CA PRO A 379 -23.51 2.63 1.40
C PRO A 379 -23.26 3.99 0.74
N ALA A 380 -23.01 5.05 1.52
CA ALA A 380 -22.64 6.39 1.05
C ALA A 380 -21.12 6.58 0.85
N SER A 381 -20.30 5.62 1.29
CA SER A 381 -18.84 5.58 1.08
C SER A 381 -18.45 4.33 0.29
N ARG A 382 -18.90 4.23 -0.97
CA ARG A 382 -18.64 3.04 -1.82
C ARG A 382 -17.22 2.97 -2.39
N GLY A 383 -16.37 3.94 -2.09
CA GLY A 383 -15.04 4.10 -2.67
C GLY A 383 -15.07 4.80 -4.03
N GLY A 384 -13.90 4.92 -4.63
CA GLY A 384 -13.67 5.51 -5.94
C GLY A 384 -13.68 4.50 -7.08
N ARG A 385 -13.17 4.96 -8.23
CA ARG A 385 -13.04 4.19 -9.45
C ARG A 385 -11.75 4.46 -10.20
N VAL A 386 -11.01 3.41 -10.53
CA VAL A 386 -9.94 3.48 -11.54
C VAL A 386 -10.55 3.44 -12.93
N ARG A 387 -10.08 4.31 -13.82
CA ARG A 387 -10.41 4.33 -15.25
C ARG A 387 -9.14 4.55 -16.07
N LEU A 388 -9.23 4.34 -17.39
CA LEU A 388 -8.18 4.75 -18.30
C LEU A 388 -8.39 6.22 -18.71
N GLY A 389 -7.34 7.03 -18.55
CA GLY A 389 -7.28 8.41 -19.01
C GLY A 389 -6.56 8.55 -20.34
N ALA A 390 -6.00 9.73 -20.59
CA ALA A 390 -5.16 10.01 -21.75
C ALA A 390 -3.98 9.03 -21.84
N GLY A 391 -3.62 8.60 -23.05
CA GLY A 391 -2.56 7.62 -23.28
C GLY A 391 -2.85 6.24 -22.66
N ARG A 392 -4.10 5.95 -22.27
CA ARG A 392 -4.51 4.72 -21.57
C ARG A 392 -3.80 4.52 -20.21
N LEU A 393 -3.34 5.61 -19.59
CA LEU A 393 -2.77 5.59 -18.25
C LEU A 393 -3.88 5.48 -17.19
N PRO A 394 -3.60 4.84 -16.03
CA PRO A 394 -4.57 4.78 -14.95
C PRO A 394 -4.87 6.16 -14.38
N VAL A 395 -6.14 6.44 -14.14
CA VAL A 395 -6.62 7.60 -13.38
C VAL A 395 -7.56 7.09 -12.30
N LEU A 396 -7.30 7.44 -11.04
CA LEU A 396 -8.19 7.15 -9.93
C LEU A 396 -9.09 8.36 -9.67
N ASP A 397 -10.39 8.18 -9.85
CA ASP A 397 -11.39 9.13 -9.37
C ASP A 397 -11.89 8.69 -8.00
N TYR A 398 -12.00 9.60 -7.03
CA TYR A 398 -12.40 9.26 -5.67
C TYR A 398 -13.25 10.38 -5.06
N PRO A 399 -14.58 10.19 -4.93
CA PRO A 399 -15.46 11.22 -4.39
C PRO A 399 -15.32 11.33 -2.87
N LEU A 400 -15.11 12.55 -2.38
CA LEU A 400 -15.12 12.89 -0.96
C LEU A 400 -16.51 13.42 -0.57
N GLY A 401 -17.43 12.50 -0.28
CA GLY A 401 -18.82 12.81 0.12
C GLY A 401 -18.96 13.20 1.59
N GLU A 402 -20.17 13.61 1.98
CA GLU A 402 -20.46 14.15 3.33
C GLU A 402 -20.06 13.21 4.46
N VAL A 403 -20.36 11.91 4.35
CA VAL A 403 -20.02 10.92 5.38
C VAL A 403 -18.51 10.82 5.65
N ILE A 404 -17.68 11.10 4.64
CA ILE A 404 -16.22 11.17 4.81
C ILE A 404 -15.84 12.45 5.54
N TRP A 405 -16.46 13.59 5.21
CA TRP A 405 -16.19 14.86 5.88
C TRP A 405 -16.67 14.90 7.34
N GLU A 406 -17.78 14.25 7.65
CA GLU A 406 -18.24 14.05 9.03
C GLU A 406 -17.23 13.25 9.85
N ALA A 407 -16.70 12.16 9.26
CA ALA A 407 -15.66 11.36 9.90
C ALA A 407 -14.33 12.11 10.03
N ALA A 408 -13.94 12.86 9.01
CA ALA A 408 -12.79 13.75 9.05
C ALA A 408 -12.90 14.78 10.19
N ARG A 409 -14.07 15.40 10.39
CA ARG A 409 -14.29 16.37 11.47
C ARG A 409 -14.10 15.71 12.84
N ARG A 410 -14.70 14.55 13.07
CA ARG A 410 -14.53 13.79 14.32
C ARG A 410 -13.08 13.40 14.54
N ALA A 411 -12.38 12.98 13.50
CA ALA A 411 -10.97 12.62 13.56
C ALA A 411 -10.07 13.83 13.90
N LEU A 412 -10.28 14.98 13.26
CA LEU A 412 -9.53 16.20 13.54
C LEU A 412 -9.75 16.69 14.98
N LEU A 413 -10.98 16.61 15.49
CA LEU A 413 -11.30 16.93 16.89
C LEU A 413 -10.57 16.00 17.85
N ALA A 414 -10.65 14.68 17.64
CA ALA A 414 -9.99 13.69 18.50
C ALA A 414 -8.47 13.85 18.51
N MET A 415 -7.85 14.04 17.34
CA MET A 415 -6.41 14.25 17.25
C MET A 415 -5.98 15.53 17.97
N ALA A 416 -6.73 16.63 17.82
CA ALA A 416 -6.42 17.88 18.48
C ALA A 416 -6.54 17.78 20.01
N GLU A 417 -7.58 17.11 20.51
CA GLU A 417 -7.76 16.88 21.95
C GLU A 417 -6.60 16.06 22.54
N ILE A 418 -6.21 14.97 21.87
CA ILE A 418 -5.06 14.14 22.24
C ILE A 418 -3.77 14.97 22.27
N GLN A 419 -3.53 15.79 21.25
CA GLN A 419 -2.31 16.61 21.16
C GLN A 419 -2.25 17.66 22.28
N PHE A 420 -3.36 18.33 22.61
CA PHE A 420 -3.41 19.25 23.74
C PHE A 420 -3.26 18.53 25.09
N ALA A 421 -3.90 17.37 25.27
CA ALA A 421 -3.71 16.55 26.47
C ALA A 421 -2.23 16.15 26.64
N ALA A 422 -1.53 15.88 25.54
CA ALA A 422 -0.10 15.60 25.52
C ALA A 422 0.80 16.84 25.76
N GLY A 423 0.25 18.04 25.88
CA GLY A 423 0.99 19.27 26.18
C GLY A 423 1.37 20.12 24.95
N ALA A 424 0.70 19.95 23.81
CA ALA A 424 0.92 20.83 22.66
C ALA A 424 0.58 22.29 23.00
N ARG A 425 1.44 23.23 22.60
CA ARG A 425 1.19 24.68 22.73
C ARG A 425 0.34 25.23 21.61
N TRP A 426 0.38 24.56 20.46
CA TRP A 426 -0.31 24.96 19.26
C TRP A 426 -0.68 23.73 18.45
N VAL A 427 -1.91 23.68 17.96
CA VAL A 427 -2.42 22.57 17.14
C VAL A 427 -3.17 23.12 15.94
N THR A 428 -2.93 22.56 14.76
CA THR A 428 -3.68 22.87 13.54
C THR A 428 -4.12 21.59 12.84
N PRO A 429 -5.37 21.50 12.39
CA PRO A 429 -5.72 20.65 11.24
C PRO A 429 -4.85 21.04 10.05
N VAL A 430 -4.43 20.08 9.24
CA VAL A 430 -3.77 20.38 7.96
C VAL A 430 -4.84 20.79 6.95
N HIS A 431 -5.06 22.10 6.89
CA HIS A 431 -6.16 22.72 6.18
C HIS A 431 -5.77 24.13 5.73
N GLU A 432 -6.08 24.50 4.49
CA GLU A 432 -5.57 25.72 3.84
C GLU A 432 -5.95 27.01 4.57
N THR A 433 -7.09 27.03 5.27
CA THR A 433 -7.59 28.21 6.00
C THR A 433 -7.70 28.03 7.50
N ALA A 434 -7.31 26.88 8.06
CA ALA A 434 -7.44 26.70 9.50
C ALA A 434 -6.38 27.57 10.21
N PRO A 435 -6.78 28.44 11.16
CA PRO A 435 -5.79 28.96 12.08
C PRO A 435 -5.32 27.80 12.93
N GLY A 436 -4.06 27.82 13.38
CA GLY A 436 -3.73 26.95 14.49
C GLY A 436 -4.14 27.57 15.81
N TYR A 437 -4.50 26.70 16.74
CA TYR A 437 -5.14 27.03 18.00
C TYR A 437 -4.18 26.83 19.15
N THR A 438 -4.29 27.62 20.22
CA THR A 438 -3.42 27.53 21.40
C THR A 438 -4.07 26.84 22.60
N SER A 439 -5.32 26.37 22.46
CA SER A 439 -6.02 25.60 23.49
C SER A 439 -7.04 24.65 22.89
N TRP A 440 -7.38 23.58 23.62
CA TRP A 440 -8.42 22.63 23.21
C TRP A 440 -9.78 23.31 23.02
N ALA A 441 -10.19 24.20 23.92
CA ALA A 441 -11.48 24.90 23.81
C ALA A 441 -11.59 25.69 22.49
N ALA A 442 -10.52 26.39 22.10
CA ALA A 442 -10.47 27.13 20.84
C ALA A 442 -10.47 26.20 19.63
N ALA A 443 -9.67 25.13 19.66
CA ALA A 443 -9.62 24.14 18.59
C ALA A 443 -10.95 23.42 18.40
N ARG A 444 -11.61 23.01 19.49
CA ARG A 444 -12.92 22.35 19.45
C ARG A 444 -13.95 23.19 18.71
N LYS A 445 -14.06 24.48 19.07
CA LYS A 445 -14.98 25.41 18.39
C LYS A 445 -14.58 25.61 16.92
N GLY A 446 -13.32 25.93 16.67
CA GLY A 446 -12.83 26.24 15.32
C GLY A 446 -12.96 25.05 14.36
N ILE A 447 -12.64 23.84 14.80
CA ILE A 447 -12.74 22.62 14.00
C ILE A 447 -14.21 22.23 13.79
N ALA A 448 -15.10 22.46 14.75
CA ALA A 448 -16.53 22.18 14.58
C ALA A 448 -17.16 23.01 13.45
N GLU A 449 -16.71 24.26 13.28
CA GLU A 449 -17.21 25.21 12.28
C GLU A 449 -16.40 25.19 10.96
N LEU A 450 -15.28 24.47 10.92
CA LEU A 450 -14.34 24.49 9.77
C LEU A 450 -14.99 23.93 8.49
N PRO A 451 -14.89 24.61 7.33
CA PRO A 451 -15.43 24.11 6.07
C PRO A 451 -14.56 22.98 5.49
N LEU A 452 -14.98 21.72 5.71
CA LEU A 452 -14.28 20.56 5.18
C LEU A 452 -14.79 20.24 3.77
N LYS A 453 -13.93 20.45 2.78
CA LYS A 453 -14.22 20.13 1.37
C LYS A 453 -12.90 19.88 0.61
N PRO A 454 -12.96 19.30 -0.62
CA PRO A 454 -11.78 19.12 -1.45
C PRO A 454 -10.98 20.43 -1.60
N PHE A 455 -9.65 20.31 -1.67
CA PHE A 455 -8.69 21.42 -1.78
C PHE A 455 -8.58 22.36 -0.58
N LEU A 456 -9.50 22.32 0.39
CA LEU A 456 -9.34 23.04 1.65
C LEU A 456 -8.76 22.15 2.74
N CYS A 457 -9.36 20.97 2.97
CA CYS A 457 -8.84 19.99 3.91
C CYS A 457 -7.87 19.05 3.18
N ARG A 458 -6.64 18.93 3.67
CA ARG A 458 -5.66 18.03 3.05
C ARG A 458 -6.05 16.58 3.32
N VAL A 459 -6.20 15.82 2.23
CA VAL A 459 -6.42 14.38 2.29
C VAL A 459 -5.27 13.66 1.59
N VAL A 460 -4.76 12.62 2.22
CA VAL A 460 -3.69 11.78 1.65
C VAL A 460 -4.06 10.30 1.75
N SER A 461 -3.28 9.44 1.11
CA SER A 461 -3.37 7.98 1.26
C SER A 461 -2.06 7.30 0.88
N ALA A 462 -1.81 6.15 1.49
CA ALA A 462 -0.83 5.16 1.03
C ALA A 462 -1.47 3.76 0.87
N HIS A 463 -2.78 3.66 1.06
CA HIS A 463 -3.51 2.40 1.20
C HIS A 463 -4.53 2.22 0.06
N VAL A 464 -4.03 2.03 -1.17
CA VAL A 464 -4.91 1.76 -2.29
C VAL A 464 -5.29 0.27 -2.34
N MET A 465 -6.59 -0.01 -2.30
CA MET A 465 -7.17 -1.36 -2.31
C MET A 465 -8.36 -1.42 -3.28
N GLY A 466 -8.85 -2.61 -3.60
CA GLY A 466 -10.03 -2.77 -4.46
C GLY A 466 -9.78 -2.48 -5.94
N GLY A 467 -10.85 -2.41 -6.73
CA GLY A 467 -10.79 -2.25 -8.19
C GLY A 467 -10.81 -3.56 -8.98
N CYS A 468 -10.45 -4.70 -8.38
CA CYS A 468 -10.63 -6.05 -8.94
C CYS A 468 -11.33 -6.96 -7.93
N GLY A 469 -12.35 -6.43 -7.25
CA GLY A 469 -12.96 -7.01 -6.06
C GLY A 469 -13.37 -8.49 -6.20
N MET A 470 -13.07 -9.29 -5.18
CA MET A 470 -13.46 -10.69 -5.10
C MET A 470 -14.91 -10.84 -4.61
N ALA A 471 -15.60 -11.86 -5.12
CA ALA A 471 -16.93 -12.27 -4.68
C ALA A 471 -17.12 -13.78 -4.95
N ASP A 472 -18.27 -14.32 -4.57
CA ASP A 472 -18.68 -15.68 -4.91
C ASP A 472 -19.29 -15.82 -6.33
N ALA A 473 -19.66 -14.70 -6.96
CA ALA A 473 -20.36 -14.70 -8.24
C ALA A 473 -19.94 -13.51 -9.15
N PRO A 474 -19.94 -13.70 -10.48
CA PRO A 474 -19.43 -12.71 -11.43
C PRO A 474 -20.22 -11.40 -11.49
N HIS A 475 -21.48 -11.38 -11.02
CA HIS A 475 -22.29 -10.16 -10.97
C HIS A 475 -21.98 -9.28 -9.75
N ARG A 476 -21.14 -9.75 -8.81
CA ARG A 476 -20.71 -9.03 -7.61
C ARG A 476 -19.20 -8.75 -7.55
N GLY A 477 -18.39 -9.41 -8.36
CA GLY A 477 -16.93 -9.26 -8.36
C GLY A 477 -16.29 -9.54 -9.72
N VAL A 478 -14.98 -9.30 -9.79
CA VAL A 478 -14.12 -9.57 -10.96
C VAL A 478 -13.43 -10.93 -10.84
N VAL A 479 -13.16 -11.36 -9.61
CA VAL A 479 -12.47 -12.61 -9.30
C VAL A 479 -13.20 -13.41 -8.22
N ASP A 480 -12.95 -14.72 -8.16
CA ASP A 480 -13.41 -15.58 -7.07
C ASP A 480 -12.56 -15.38 -5.78
N HIS A 481 -12.90 -16.09 -4.70
CA HIS A 481 -12.16 -16.05 -3.42
C HIS A 481 -10.67 -16.51 -3.52
N ARG A 482 -10.28 -17.18 -4.61
CA ARG A 482 -8.89 -17.59 -4.91
C ARG A 482 -8.18 -16.55 -5.76
N GLY A 483 -8.84 -15.46 -6.14
CA GLY A 483 -8.34 -14.45 -7.05
C GLY A 483 -8.36 -14.89 -8.51
N ARG A 484 -9.09 -15.96 -8.88
CA ARG A 484 -9.22 -16.40 -10.27
C ARG A 484 -10.23 -15.53 -11.00
N HIS A 485 -9.90 -15.06 -12.20
CA HIS A 485 -10.82 -14.27 -13.02
C HIS A 485 -12.02 -15.12 -13.44
N PHE A 486 -13.24 -14.61 -13.30
CA PHE A 486 -14.47 -15.40 -13.57
C PHE A 486 -14.62 -15.89 -15.01
N TRP A 487 -13.97 -15.23 -15.97
CA TRP A 487 -14.13 -15.50 -17.40
C TRP A 487 -12.84 -15.93 -18.12
N LEU A 488 -11.71 -15.94 -17.40
CA LEU A 488 -10.41 -16.23 -18.00
C LEU A 488 -9.71 -17.29 -17.18
N ASP A 489 -9.68 -18.52 -17.72
CA ASP A 489 -9.36 -19.72 -16.98
C ASP A 489 -7.93 -19.72 -16.47
N ASN A 490 -7.00 -19.03 -17.13
CA ASN A 490 -5.58 -19.00 -16.75
C ASN A 490 -5.11 -17.59 -16.32
N LEU A 491 -6.01 -16.80 -15.73
CA LEU A 491 -5.72 -15.49 -15.19
C LEU A 491 -6.10 -15.39 -13.71
N SER A 492 -5.13 -15.00 -12.89
CA SER A 492 -5.34 -14.67 -11.48
C SER A 492 -4.97 -13.22 -11.18
N VAL A 493 -5.65 -12.60 -10.23
CA VAL A 493 -5.28 -11.31 -9.62
C VAL A 493 -4.90 -11.58 -8.17
N LEU A 494 -3.63 -11.37 -7.83
CA LEU A 494 -3.07 -11.72 -6.52
C LEU A 494 -2.39 -10.49 -5.90
N ASP A 495 -3.18 -9.51 -5.46
CA ASP A 495 -2.74 -8.33 -4.72
C ASP A 495 -3.91 -7.69 -3.94
N GLY A 496 -3.70 -6.50 -3.35
CA GLY A 496 -4.75 -5.79 -2.60
C GLY A 496 -5.91 -5.23 -3.44
N SER A 497 -5.87 -5.35 -4.77
CA SER A 497 -6.98 -4.93 -5.65
C SER A 497 -8.21 -5.84 -5.52
N VAL A 498 -8.04 -7.04 -4.96
CA VAL A 498 -9.14 -8.00 -4.80
C VAL A 498 -10.02 -7.73 -3.58
N PHE A 499 -9.63 -6.83 -2.67
CA PHE A 499 -10.47 -6.57 -1.50
C PHE A 499 -11.80 -5.88 -1.89
N PRO A 500 -12.96 -6.41 -1.46
CA PRO A 500 -14.27 -5.85 -1.83
C PRO A 500 -14.69 -4.65 -0.97
N THR A 501 -13.95 -4.36 0.11
CA THR A 501 -14.03 -3.15 0.97
C THR A 501 -12.61 -2.69 1.33
N SER A 502 -12.49 -1.56 2.03
CA SER A 502 -11.28 -1.28 2.82
C SER A 502 -11.17 -2.23 4.03
N LEU A 503 -10.20 -2.03 4.92
CA LEU A 503 -9.94 -2.93 6.06
C LEU A 503 -10.04 -2.25 7.43
N GLY A 504 -9.99 -0.92 7.50
CA GLY A 504 -9.80 -0.17 8.75
C GLY A 504 -8.40 -0.32 9.38
N VAL A 505 -7.50 -1.06 8.73
CA VAL A 505 -6.11 -1.31 9.17
C VAL A 505 -5.17 -1.27 7.95
N ASN A 506 -3.86 -1.14 8.17
CA ASN A 506 -2.86 -1.12 7.09
C ASN A 506 -2.88 -2.47 6.34
N PRO A 507 -3.00 -2.47 5.00
CA PRO A 507 -3.39 -3.66 4.23
C PRO A 507 -2.28 -4.69 4.02
N GLN A 508 -1.04 -4.38 4.36
CA GLN A 508 0.12 -5.15 3.94
C GLN A 508 0.03 -6.63 4.37
N LEU A 509 -0.23 -6.91 5.65
CA LEU A 509 -0.29 -8.28 6.16
C LEU A 509 -1.58 -8.99 5.71
N SER A 510 -2.70 -8.27 5.54
CA SER A 510 -3.89 -8.78 4.87
C SER A 510 -3.61 -9.27 3.44
N ILE A 511 -2.82 -8.52 2.66
CA ILE A 511 -2.42 -8.92 1.31
C ILE A 511 -1.52 -10.15 1.38
N TYR A 512 -0.53 -10.17 2.27
CA TYR A 512 0.36 -11.32 2.42
C TYR A 512 -0.38 -12.61 2.76
N GLY A 513 -1.28 -12.58 3.76
CA GLY A 513 -2.03 -13.76 4.16
C GLY A 513 -2.94 -14.28 3.05
N LEU A 514 -3.72 -13.40 2.40
CA LEU A 514 -4.61 -13.78 1.31
C LEU A 514 -3.83 -14.34 0.11
N VAL A 515 -2.73 -13.68 -0.28
CA VAL A 515 -1.92 -14.11 -1.42
C VAL A 515 -1.15 -15.39 -1.10
N ALA A 516 -0.67 -15.58 0.13
CA ALA A 516 -0.02 -16.84 0.52
C ALA A 516 -0.97 -18.04 0.33
N ARG A 517 -2.23 -17.89 0.75
CA ARG A 517 -3.28 -18.88 0.50
C ARG A 517 -3.49 -19.10 -0.99
N ASN A 518 -3.80 -18.03 -1.73
CA ASN A 518 -4.22 -18.13 -3.12
C ASN A 518 -3.10 -18.61 -4.05
N ALA A 519 -1.87 -18.14 -3.84
CA ALA A 519 -0.70 -18.61 -4.59
C ALA A 519 -0.34 -20.06 -4.25
N SER A 520 -0.54 -20.52 -3.01
CA SER A 520 -0.33 -21.94 -2.67
C SER A 520 -1.36 -22.86 -3.35
N LEU A 521 -2.63 -22.43 -3.39
CA LEU A 521 -3.68 -23.13 -4.15
C LEU A 521 -3.32 -23.21 -5.64
N LEU A 522 -2.89 -22.09 -6.23
CA LEU A 522 -2.46 -22.04 -7.62
C LEU A 522 -1.20 -22.90 -7.87
N ALA A 523 -0.25 -22.92 -6.94
CA ALA A 523 0.97 -23.71 -7.04
C ALA A 523 0.66 -25.21 -7.08
N ALA A 524 -0.25 -25.68 -6.23
CA ALA A 524 -0.73 -27.05 -6.21
C ALA A 524 -1.43 -27.41 -7.52
N GLU A 525 -2.33 -26.56 -8.00
CA GLU A 525 -3.06 -26.74 -9.27
C GLU A 525 -2.11 -26.88 -10.46
N LEU A 526 -1.14 -25.96 -10.62
CA LEU A 526 -0.27 -25.92 -11.79
C LEU A 526 0.83 -26.99 -11.82
N SER A 527 1.23 -27.48 -10.64
CA SER A 527 2.32 -28.47 -10.49
C SER A 527 1.84 -29.90 -10.21
N GLY A 528 0.55 -30.07 -9.87
CA GLY A 528 0.01 -31.36 -9.43
C GLY A 528 0.53 -31.82 -8.05
N ARG A 529 1.23 -30.95 -7.32
CA ARG A 529 1.75 -31.24 -5.97
C ARG A 529 0.68 -30.97 -4.91
N PRO A 530 0.70 -31.67 -3.76
CA PRO A 530 -0.20 -31.36 -2.66
C PRO A 530 0.06 -29.94 -2.13
N LEU A 531 -0.96 -29.37 -1.47
CA LEU A 531 -0.79 -28.11 -0.76
C LEU A 531 0.32 -28.24 0.28
N PRO A 532 1.15 -27.20 0.48
CA PRO A 532 2.13 -27.21 1.55
C PRO A 532 1.40 -27.40 2.89
N VAL A 533 1.88 -28.33 3.71
CA VAL A 533 1.39 -28.48 5.07
C VAL A 533 1.80 -27.22 5.83
N ILE A 534 0.81 -26.43 6.21
CA ILE A 534 1.04 -25.27 7.07
C ILE A 534 0.97 -25.75 8.50
N PRO A 535 2.09 -25.67 9.26
CA PRO A 535 2.12 -26.08 10.65
C PRO A 535 1.21 -25.22 11.54
#